data_AF-A0A811QYY3-F1
#
_entry.id   AF-A0A811QYY3-F1
#
_cell.length_a   1.000
_cell.length_b   1.000
_cell.length_c   1.000
_cell.angle_alpha   90.00
_cell.angle_beta   90.00
_cell.angle_gamma   90.00
#
_symmetry.space_group_name_H-M   'P 1'
#
loop_
_entity.id
_entity.type
_entity.pdbx_description
1 polymer ?
#
loop_
_entity_poly.entity_id
_entity_poly.type
_entity_poly.pdbx_seq_one_letter_code
_entity_poly.pdbx_strand_id
1 'polypeptide(L)'
;MAARRVCSAVLAIGLLLAAAVAAVPPHLQLVTDTDGGLSLDFHAASCPQLEGIVRAAVQAERGQDVQVTAGLLRIFFHDCLPQGCDASILLDGEKSFGPNASLQPRALQLIESIRAKVHAVCGATVSCADIIALATRDAVSLAGGPSIAMPQGRTDSLRPATNAEVNTSRRPSPT
;
A
#
# COMPACT_ATOMS: atom_id res chain seq x y z
N MET A 1 -3.99 -15.20 60.18
CA MET A 1 -3.05 -15.94 59.30
C MET A 1 -3.40 -15.91 57.81
N ALA A 2 -4.52 -15.32 57.36
CA ALA A 2 -4.88 -15.25 55.93
C ALA A 2 -4.32 -14.03 55.17
N ALA A 3 -4.21 -12.86 55.80
CA ALA A 3 -3.80 -11.61 55.12
C ALA A 3 -2.33 -11.59 54.64
N ARG A 4 -1.43 -12.32 55.31
CA ARG A 4 0.00 -12.36 54.92
C ARG A 4 0.27 -13.22 53.68
N ARG A 5 -0.60 -14.19 53.37
CA ARG A 5 -0.46 -15.07 52.20
C ARG A 5 -0.92 -14.41 50.89
N VAL A 6 -1.90 -13.51 50.99
CA VAL A 6 -2.45 -12.76 49.85
C VAL A 6 -1.43 -11.74 49.33
N CYS A 7 -0.65 -11.10 50.22
CA CYS A 7 0.36 -10.11 49.83
C CYS A 7 1.53 -10.72 49.04
N SER A 8 1.98 -11.93 49.40
CA SER A 8 3.03 -12.66 48.66
C SER A 8 2.57 -13.12 47.27
N ALA A 9 1.30 -13.52 47.11
CA ALA A 9 0.78 -13.95 45.81
C ALA A 9 0.61 -12.77 44.83
N VAL A 10 0.18 -11.61 45.34
CA VAL A 10 0.03 -10.39 44.53
C VAL A 10 1.39 -9.84 44.07
N LEU A 11 2.43 -9.91 44.92
CA LEU A 11 3.80 -9.55 44.51
C LEU A 11 4.38 -10.49 43.45
N ALA A 12 4.12 -11.80 43.55
CA ALA A 12 4.63 -12.79 42.59
C ALA A 12 3.93 -12.71 41.22
N ILE A 13 2.63 -12.42 41.20
CA ILE A 13 1.85 -12.22 39.95
C ILE A 13 2.23 -10.88 39.29
N GLY A 14 2.48 -9.84 40.09
CA GLY A 14 2.99 -8.55 39.59
C GLY A 14 4.40 -8.65 38.96
N LEU A 15 5.26 -9.52 39.48
CA LEU A 15 6.60 -9.75 38.92
C LEU A 15 6.57 -10.59 37.63
N LEU A 16 5.60 -11.48 37.47
CA LEU A 16 5.43 -12.30 36.25
C LEU A 16 4.82 -11.50 35.08
N LEU A 17 4.05 -10.45 35.34
CA LEU A 17 3.53 -9.55 34.31
C LEU A 17 4.56 -8.51 33.85
N ALA A 18 5.60 -8.22 34.64
CA ALA A 18 6.67 -7.31 34.25
C ALA A 18 7.73 -7.97 33.34
N ALA A 19 7.77 -9.30 33.24
CA ALA A 19 8.78 -10.04 32.48
C ALA A 19 8.42 -10.30 31.00
N ALA A 20 7.20 -9.98 30.55
CA ALA A 20 6.77 -10.25 29.18
C ALA A 20 7.05 -9.09 28.19
N VAL A 21 7.60 -7.96 28.63
CA VAL A 21 7.80 -6.76 27.79
C VAL A 21 9.23 -6.65 27.22
N ALA A 22 10.07 -7.68 27.37
CA ALA A 22 11.47 -7.63 26.94
C ALA A 22 11.87 -8.82 26.04
N ALA A 23 11.20 -8.98 24.90
CA ALA A 23 11.64 -9.90 23.85
C ALA A 23 11.26 -9.44 22.42
N VAL A 24 11.33 -8.12 22.15
CA VAL A 24 11.25 -7.64 20.76
C VAL A 24 12.68 -7.61 20.18
N PRO A 25 12.99 -8.37 19.11
CA PRO A 25 14.31 -8.34 18.49
C PRO A 25 14.62 -6.94 17.94
N PRO A 26 15.90 -6.49 17.94
CA PRO A 26 16.32 -5.14 17.54
C PRO A 26 16.12 -4.80 16.05
N HIS A 27 15.37 -5.61 15.30
CA HIS A 27 15.11 -5.45 13.87
C HIS A 27 13.64 -5.16 13.54
N LEU A 28 12.74 -5.13 14.54
CA LEU A 28 11.35 -4.73 14.34
C LEU A 28 11.12 -3.35 14.98
N GLN A 29 11.54 -2.30 14.27
CA GLN A 29 11.07 -0.96 14.58
C GLN A 29 9.65 -0.84 14.06
N LEU A 30 8.67 -0.82 14.97
CA LEU A 30 7.34 -0.33 14.66
C LEU A 30 7.45 1.17 14.42
N VAL A 31 7.59 1.56 13.15
CA VAL A 31 7.47 2.97 12.74
C VAL A 31 5.98 3.31 12.82
N THR A 32 5.54 3.73 14.01
CA THR A 32 4.29 4.49 14.13
C THR A 32 4.65 5.96 14.00
N ASP A 33 4.70 6.43 12.76
CA ASP A 33 4.59 7.85 12.49
C ASP A 33 3.26 8.06 11.78
N THR A 34 2.28 8.59 12.52
CA THR A 34 0.89 8.78 12.08
C THR A 34 0.58 10.26 11.90
N ASP A 35 1.38 10.96 11.12
CA ASP A 35 0.93 12.21 10.52
C ASP A 35 0.28 11.89 9.17
N GLY A 36 -1.00 11.45 9.20
CA GLY A 36 -1.82 11.29 7.98
C GLY A 36 -2.75 10.08 7.88
N GLY A 37 -2.95 9.30 8.94
CA GLY A 37 -3.93 8.19 8.95
C GLY A 37 -3.52 6.92 8.20
N LEU A 38 -2.28 6.83 7.71
CA LEU A 38 -1.74 5.61 7.10
C LEU A 38 -1.21 4.64 8.16
N SER A 39 -1.34 3.33 7.91
CA SER A 39 -0.82 2.28 8.77
C SER A 39 -0.44 1.03 7.96
N LEU A 40 0.55 0.27 8.41
CA LEU A 40 0.89 -1.03 7.81
C LEU A 40 -0.25 -2.05 7.96
N ASP A 41 -1.04 -1.92 9.03
CA ASP A 41 -2.12 -2.85 9.36
C ASP A 41 -3.51 -2.31 9.01
N PHE A 42 -3.60 -1.27 8.18
CA PHE A 42 -4.86 -0.55 7.91
C PHE A 42 -6.00 -1.49 7.46
N HIS A 43 -5.72 -2.45 6.58
CA HIS A 43 -6.70 -3.42 6.07
C HIS A 43 -6.65 -4.78 6.76
N ALA A 44 -5.90 -4.94 7.86
CA ALA A 44 -5.69 -6.24 8.51
C ALA A 44 -7.00 -6.89 9.00
N ALA A 45 -7.96 -6.08 9.47
CA ALA A 45 -9.27 -6.55 9.91
C ALA A 45 -10.32 -6.57 8.79
N SER A 46 -10.32 -5.59 7.89
CA SER A 46 -11.34 -5.42 6.85
C SER A 46 -11.11 -6.31 5.63
N CYS A 47 -9.85 -6.58 5.27
CA CYS A 47 -9.46 -7.38 4.11
C CYS A 47 -8.14 -8.12 4.35
N PRO A 48 -8.11 -9.15 5.22
CA PRO A 48 -6.89 -9.87 5.59
C PRO A 48 -6.20 -10.58 4.41
N GLN A 49 -6.92 -10.82 3.31
CA GLN A 49 -6.38 -11.47 2.11
C GLN A 49 -5.79 -10.48 1.10
N LEU A 50 -5.86 -9.16 1.35
CA LEU A 50 -5.49 -8.10 0.40
C LEU A 50 -4.10 -8.33 -0.23
N GLU A 51 -3.06 -8.39 0.60
CA GLU A 51 -1.68 -8.48 0.11
C GLU A 51 -1.42 -9.76 -0.69
N GLY A 52 -2.04 -10.88 -0.28
CA GLY A 52 -1.96 -12.15 -1.00
C GLY A 52 -2.58 -12.07 -2.39
N ILE A 53 -3.76 -11.46 -2.50
CA ILE A 53 -4.47 -11.27 -3.78
C ILE A 53 -3.64 -10.40 -4.73
N VAL A 54 -3.14 -9.26 -4.23
CA VAL A 54 -2.35 -8.32 -5.01
C VAL A 54 -1.07 -8.99 -5.51
N ARG A 55 -0.28 -9.60 -4.61
CA ARG A 55 0.99 -10.24 -4.97
C ARG A 55 0.81 -11.36 -5.98
N ALA A 56 -0.21 -12.21 -5.80
CA ALA A 56 -0.48 -13.31 -6.72
C ALA A 56 -0.87 -12.81 -8.12
N ALA A 57 -1.69 -11.76 -8.21
CA ALA A 57 -2.07 -11.16 -9.49
C ALA A 57 -0.87 -10.53 -10.21
N VAL A 58 -0.03 -9.79 -9.48
CA VAL A 58 1.21 -9.20 -10.03
C VAL A 58 2.17 -10.29 -10.51
N GLN A 59 2.36 -11.35 -9.72
CA GLN A 59 3.23 -12.47 -10.10
C GLN A 59 2.74 -13.16 -11.37
N ALA A 60 1.44 -13.42 -11.48
CA ALA A 60 0.84 -14.03 -12.67
C ALA A 60 1.05 -13.16 -13.91
N GLU A 61 0.81 -11.84 -13.80
CA GLU A 61 0.96 -10.91 -14.92
C GLU A 61 2.42 -10.79 -15.36
N ARG A 62 3.37 -10.71 -14.42
CA ARG A 62 4.81 -10.70 -14.72
C ARG A 62 5.28 -11.97 -15.43
N GLY A 63 4.65 -13.11 -15.15
CA GLY A 63 4.91 -14.35 -15.88
C GLY A 63 4.53 -14.29 -17.36
N GLN A 64 3.69 -13.32 -17.76
CA GLN A 64 3.29 -13.07 -19.14
C GLN A 64 4.05 -11.89 -19.76
N ASP A 65 4.26 -10.81 -18.99
CA ASP A 65 4.97 -9.62 -19.43
C ASP A 65 5.75 -8.99 -18.28
N VAL A 66 7.07 -9.16 -18.29
CA VAL A 66 7.95 -8.60 -17.26
C VAL A 66 7.97 -7.07 -17.25
N GLN A 67 7.62 -6.42 -18.38
CA GLN A 67 7.61 -4.95 -18.51
C GLN A 67 6.51 -4.31 -17.64
N VAL A 68 5.49 -5.09 -17.23
CA VAL A 68 4.44 -4.60 -16.33
C VAL A 68 5.00 -4.02 -15.02
N THR A 69 6.17 -4.49 -14.60
CA THR A 69 6.90 -3.94 -13.45
C THR A 69 7.20 -2.45 -13.63
N ALA A 70 7.75 -2.08 -14.78
CA ALA A 70 8.08 -0.69 -15.10
C ALA A 70 6.81 0.15 -15.30
N GLY A 71 5.77 -0.43 -15.89
CA GLY A 71 4.46 0.22 -16.04
C GLY A 71 3.81 0.58 -14.71
N LEU A 72 3.75 -0.37 -13.77
CA LEU A 72 3.19 -0.13 -12.43
C LEU A 72 3.98 0.95 -11.68
N LEU A 73 5.31 0.86 -11.71
CA LEU A 73 6.19 1.87 -11.08
C LEU A 73 5.95 3.27 -11.66
N ARG A 74 5.83 3.36 -13.00
CA ARG A 74 5.51 4.61 -13.68
C ARG A 74 4.12 5.11 -13.30
N ILE A 75 3.10 4.27 -13.26
CA ILE A 75 1.74 4.67 -12.87
C ILE A 75 1.74 5.22 -11.44
N PHE A 76 2.38 4.54 -10.48
CA PHE A 76 2.47 5.01 -9.11
C PHE A 76 3.16 6.38 -9.01
N PHE A 77 4.28 6.57 -9.72
CA PHE A 77 4.94 7.88 -9.80
C PHE A 77 4.06 8.95 -10.43
N HIS A 78 3.33 8.62 -11.50
CA HIS A 78 2.46 9.56 -12.20
C HIS A 78 1.19 9.91 -11.43
N ASP A 79 0.70 9.03 -10.57
CA ASP A 79 -0.43 9.28 -9.67
C ASP A 79 -0.02 10.25 -8.57
N CYS A 80 1.10 9.96 -7.89
CA CYS A 80 1.50 10.70 -6.69
C CYS A 80 1.92 12.16 -6.90
N LEU A 81 2.20 12.62 -8.12
CA LEU A 81 2.81 13.94 -8.37
C LEU A 81 1.82 15.09 -8.64
N PRO A 82 0.77 14.93 -9.47
CA PRO A 82 -0.12 16.04 -9.79
C PRO A 82 -0.90 16.56 -8.59
N GLN A 83 -1.51 15.65 -7.82
CA GLN A 83 -2.34 16.02 -6.68
C GLN A 83 -2.26 15.06 -5.49
N GLY A 84 -1.32 14.10 -5.51
CA GLY A 84 -1.09 13.14 -4.43
C GLY A 84 -1.42 11.71 -4.84
N CYS A 85 -1.05 10.73 -4.01
CA CYS A 85 -1.31 9.31 -4.29
C CYS A 85 -2.77 8.97 -4.00
N ASP A 86 -3.68 9.37 -4.89
CA ASP A 86 -5.12 9.35 -4.70
C ASP A 86 -5.87 8.62 -5.84
N ALA A 87 -5.16 7.89 -6.69
CA ALA A 87 -5.71 7.17 -7.85
C ALA A 87 -6.48 8.05 -8.85
N SER A 88 -6.31 9.37 -8.84
CA SER A 88 -6.95 10.25 -9.84
C SER A 88 -6.53 9.89 -11.26
N ILE A 89 -5.32 9.33 -11.43
CA ILE A 89 -4.82 8.85 -12.71
C ILE A 89 -5.70 7.78 -13.36
N LEU A 90 -6.54 7.09 -12.58
CA LEU A 90 -7.46 6.08 -13.09
C LEU A 90 -8.76 6.69 -13.64
N LEU A 91 -9.05 7.95 -13.32
CA LEU A 91 -10.25 8.65 -13.78
C LEU A 91 -10.13 9.11 -15.24
N ASP A 92 -11.27 9.24 -15.88
CA ASP A 92 -11.34 9.63 -17.29
C ASP A 92 -10.82 11.06 -17.51
N GLY A 93 -10.16 11.27 -18.65
CA GLY A 93 -9.52 12.54 -19.00
C GLY A 93 -8.07 12.64 -18.55
N GLU A 94 -7.72 12.30 -17.30
CA GLU A 94 -6.34 12.49 -16.81
C GLU A 94 -5.31 11.69 -17.60
N LYS A 95 -5.69 10.47 -18.00
CA LYS A 95 -4.84 9.56 -18.78
C LYS A 95 -4.43 10.12 -20.13
N SER A 96 -5.19 11.05 -20.71
CA SER A 96 -4.86 11.62 -22.03
C SER A 96 -3.97 12.87 -21.94
N PHE A 97 -3.68 13.35 -20.73
CA PHE A 97 -2.91 14.57 -20.52
C PHE A 97 -1.41 14.30 -20.53
N GLY A 98 -0.69 15.01 -21.42
CA GLY A 98 0.77 15.08 -21.45
C GLY A 98 1.46 13.72 -21.30
N PRO A 99 2.34 13.54 -20.28
CA PRO A 99 3.12 12.33 -20.13
C PRO A 99 2.28 11.11 -19.66
N ASN A 100 1.01 11.30 -19.28
CA ASN A 100 0.11 10.20 -18.94
C ASN A 100 -0.42 9.47 -20.20
N ALA A 101 -0.42 10.12 -21.37
CA ALA A 101 -0.93 9.53 -22.62
C ALA A 101 -0.15 8.30 -23.10
N SER A 102 1.05 8.07 -22.55
CA SER A 102 1.91 6.92 -22.85
C SER A 102 2.07 5.95 -21.69
N LEU A 103 1.15 5.97 -20.71
CA LEU A 103 1.09 4.95 -19.67
C LEU A 103 0.81 3.58 -20.27
N GLN A 104 1.43 2.55 -19.72
CA GLN A 104 1.34 1.19 -20.26
C GLN A 104 -0.09 0.63 -20.07
N PRO A 105 -0.83 0.31 -21.15
CA PRO A 105 -2.22 -0.15 -21.04
C PRO A 105 -2.37 -1.44 -20.23
N ARG A 106 -1.39 -2.36 -20.34
CA ARG A 106 -1.39 -3.63 -19.62
C ARG A 106 -1.27 -3.46 -18.11
N ALA A 107 -0.50 -2.48 -17.64
CA ALA A 107 -0.38 -2.18 -16.21
C ALA A 107 -1.67 -1.55 -15.66
N LEU A 108 -2.34 -0.69 -16.44
CA LEU A 108 -3.66 -0.16 -16.09
C LEU A 108 -4.72 -1.27 -16.00
N GLN A 109 -4.71 -2.21 -16.95
CA GLN A 109 -5.60 -3.38 -16.92
C GLN A 109 -5.32 -4.29 -15.72
N LEU A 110 -4.06 -4.47 -15.35
CA LEU A 110 -3.70 -5.23 -14.15
C LEU A 110 -4.25 -4.58 -12.88
N ILE A 111 -4.12 -3.25 -12.72
CA ILE A 111 -4.67 -2.53 -11.56
C ILE A 111 -6.19 -2.74 -11.45
N GLU A 112 -6.93 -2.60 -12.56
CA GLU A 112 -8.38 -2.82 -12.55
C GLU A 112 -8.74 -4.30 -12.28
N SER A 113 -7.97 -5.24 -12.81
CA SER A 113 -8.13 -6.68 -12.52
C SER A 113 -7.91 -7.00 -11.04
N ILE A 114 -6.89 -6.39 -10.43
CA ILE A 114 -6.62 -6.52 -8.98
C ILE A 114 -7.78 -5.94 -8.19
N ARG A 115 -8.22 -4.73 -8.52
CA ARG A 115 -9.38 -4.08 -7.89
C ARG A 115 -10.60 -4.98 -7.91
N ALA A 116 -10.97 -5.51 -9.07
CA ALA A 116 -12.12 -6.39 -9.22
C ALA A 116 -11.99 -7.64 -8.32
N LYS A 117 -10.81 -8.27 -8.27
CA LYS A 117 -10.55 -9.44 -7.41
C LYS A 117 -10.64 -9.09 -5.93
N VAL A 118 -10.01 -7.99 -5.51
CA VAL A 118 -10.05 -7.53 -4.12
C VAL A 118 -11.48 -7.19 -3.71
N HIS A 119 -12.22 -6.45 -4.53
CA HIS A 119 -13.59 -6.05 -4.23
C HIS A 119 -14.57 -7.23 -4.26
N ALA A 120 -14.30 -8.28 -5.04
CA ALA A 120 -15.07 -9.52 -5.00
C ALA A 120 -14.90 -10.29 -3.67
N VAL A 121 -13.74 -10.16 -3.02
CA VAL A 121 -13.43 -10.88 -1.77
C VAL A 121 -13.77 -10.03 -0.53
N CYS A 122 -13.45 -8.74 -0.56
CA CYS A 122 -13.48 -7.86 0.61
C CYS A 122 -14.55 -6.76 0.53
N GLY A 123 -15.34 -6.71 -0.56
CA GLY A 123 -16.21 -5.57 -0.86
C GLY A 123 -15.41 -4.32 -1.27
N ALA A 124 -16.10 -3.21 -1.50
CA ALA A 124 -15.52 -1.93 -1.89
C ALA A 124 -14.88 -1.19 -0.68
N THR A 125 -13.95 -1.85 0.01
CA THR A 125 -13.29 -1.37 1.24
C THR A 125 -11.86 -0.87 0.99
N VAL A 126 -11.18 -1.46 0.00
CA VAL A 126 -9.80 -1.10 -0.37
C VAL A 126 -9.81 -0.09 -1.50
N SER A 127 -9.08 1.01 -1.33
CA SER A 127 -8.96 2.07 -2.33
C SER A 127 -8.10 1.63 -3.52
N CYS A 128 -8.36 2.22 -4.68
CA CYS A 128 -7.53 2.07 -5.86
C CYS A 128 -6.11 2.60 -5.60
N ALA A 129 -5.97 3.66 -4.81
CA ALA A 129 -4.68 4.23 -4.44
C ALA A 129 -3.80 3.24 -3.66
N ASP A 130 -4.38 2.49 -2.70
CA ASP A 130 -3.65 1.43 -2.00
C ASP A 130 -3.34 0.25 -2.94
N ILE A 131 -4.24 -0.09 -3.86
CA ILE A 131 -4.00 -1.14 -4.87
C ILE A 131 -2.79 -0.79 -5.76
N ILE A 132 -2.69 0.45 -6.25
CA ILE A 132 -1.54 0.90 -7.05
C ILE A 132 -0.25 0.77 -6.25
N ALA A 133 -0.25 1.24 -5.00
CA ALA A 133 0.92 1.22 -4.12
C ALA A 133 1.40 -0.22 -3.82
N LEU A 134 0.47 -1.11 -3.42
CA LEU A 134 0.77 -2.51 -3.12
C LEU A 134 1.22 -3.28 -4.36
N ALA A 135 0.53 -3.10 -5.50
CA ALA A 135 0.90 -3.77 -6.75
C ALA A 135 2.30 -3.36 -7.21
N THR A 136 2.64 -2.08 -7.06
CA THR A 136 3.96 -1.55 -7.41
C THR A 136 5.06 -2.09 -6.50
N ARG A 137 4.84 -2.11 -5.18
CA ARG A 137 5.74 -2.74 -4.20
C ARG A 137 6.03 -4.18 -4.58
N ASP A 138 4.97 -4.95 -4.82
CA ASP A 138 5.09 -6.38 -5.11
C ASP A 138 5.81 -6.62 -6.44
N ALA A 139 5.55 -5.79 -7.46
CA ALA A 139 6.21 -5.89 -8.75
C ALA A 139 7.73 -5.64 -8.61
N VAL A 140 8.13 -4.62 -7.87
CA VAL A 140 9.54 -4.30 -7.60
C VAL A 140 10.21 -5.43 -6.82
N SER A 141 9.59 -5.92 -5.76
CA SER A 141 10.10 -7.04 -4.96
C SER A 141 10.28 -8.31 -5.82
N LEU A 142 9.28 -8.66 -6.64
CA LEU A 142 9.32 -9.82 -7.53
C LEU A 142 10.35 -9.66 -8.67
N ALA A 143 10.77 -8.44 -8.98
CA ALA A 143 11.84 -8.15 -9.94
C ALA A 143 13.25 -8.19 -9.33
N GLY A 144 13.37 -8.57 -8.05
CA GLY A 144 14.65 -8.61 -7.32
C GLY A 144 15.00 -7.29 -6.62
N GLY A 145 14.09 -6.33 -6.59
CA GLY A 145 14.22 -5.12 -5.79
C GLY A 145 14.00 -5.37 -4.29
N PRO A 146 14.19 -4.34 -3.44
CA PRO A 146 14.01 -4.47 -2.00
C PRO A 146 12.55 -4.75 -1.64
N SER A 147 12.36 -5.54 -0.58
CA SER A 147 11.05 -5.68 0.06
C SER A 147 10.86 -4.53 1.03
N ILE A 148 10.04 -3.55 0.66
CA ILE A 148 9.71 -2.38 1.50
C ILE A 148 8.32 -2.54 2.10
N ALA A 149 8.19 -2.17 3.38
CA ALA A 149 6.88 -2.06 4.00
C ALA A 149 6.11 -0.91 3.32
N MET A 150 4.83 -1.14 3.00
CA MET A 150 3.99 -0.15 2.31
C MET A 150 2.80 0.21 3.19
N PRO A 151 2.81 1.39 3.84
CA PRO A 151 1.65 1.88 4.59
C PRO A 151 0.42 1.96 3.69
N GLN A 152 -0.72 1.62 4.25
CA GLN A 152 -2.04 1.56 3.61
C GLN A 152 -2.98 2.58 4.29
N GLY A 153 -4.12 2.87 3.65
CA GLY A 153 -5.10 3.85 4.12
C GLY A 153 -5.25 5.07 3.22
N ARG A 154 -4.72 5.03 1.99
CA ARG A 154 -4.95 6.11 1.00
C ARG A 154 -6.42 6.11 0.58
N THR A 155 -6.93 7.28 0.22
CA THR A 155 -8.31 7.44 -0.27
C THR A 155 -8.31 7.79 -1.75
N ASP A 156 -9.32 7.31 -2.48
CA ASP A 156 -9.48 7.62 -3.90
C ASP A 156 -10.03 9.03 -4.11
N SER A 157 -9.50 9.73 -5.10
CA SER A 157 -9.95 11.05 -5.52
C SER A 157 -11.32 10.99 -6.18
N LEU A 158 -12.09 12.07 -6.02
CA LEU A 158 -13.38 12.24 -6.69
C LEU A 158 -13.26 12.99 -8.03
N ARG A 159 -12.06 13.49 -8.36
CA ARG A 159 -11.80 14.25 -9.58
C ARG A 159 -10.44 13.89 -10.18
N PRO A 160 -10.32 13.87 -11.52
CA PRO A 160 -9.02 13.79 -12.16
C PRO A 160 -8.19 15.03 -11.84
N ALA A 161 -6.86 14.89 -11.89
CA ALA A 161 -5.97 16.03 -11.99
C ALA A 161 -6.22 16.78 -13.30
N THR A 162 -6.14 18.10 -13.24
CA THR A 162 -6.25 18.97 -14.39
C THR A 162 -5.05 18.81 -15.31
N ASN A 163 -5.22 19.12 -16.60
CA ASN A 163 -4.11 19.14 -17.55
C ASN A 163 -2.98 20.09 -17.11
N ALA A 164 -3.29 21.17 -16.39
CA ALA A 164 -2.29 22.05 -15.81
C ALA A 164 -1.50 21.30 -14.71
N GLU A 165 -2.17 20.75 -13.70
CA GLU A 165 -1.53 19.98 -12.62
C GLU A 165 -0.63 18.88 -13.19
N VAL A 166 -1.12 18.11 -14.17
CA VAL A 166 -0.33 17.09 -14.87
C VAL A 166 0.94 17.71 -15.50
N ASN A 167 0.83 18.77 -16.29
CA ASN A 167 1.99 19.29 -17.03
C ASN A 167 2.94 20.18 -16.21
N THR A 168 2.47 20.79 -15.12
CA THR A 168 3.26 21.70 -14.27
C THR A 168 3.72 21.06 -12.97
N SER A 169 3.32 19.81 -12.71
CA SER A 169 3.88 18.98 -11.63
C SER A 169 5.40 19.07 -11.63
N ARG A 170 6.04 18.92 -10.46
CA ARG A 170 7.52 18.80 -10.28
C ARG A 170 8.11 17.53 -10.94
N ARG A 171 7.62 17.12 -12.10
CA ARG A 171 8.16 16.06 -12.93
C ARG A 171 9.38 16.58 -13.66
N PRO A 172 10.56 15.95 -13.49
CA PRO A 172 11.69 16.23 -14.36
C PRO A 172 11.29 15.93 -15.81
N SER A 173 11.43 16.93 -16.68
CA SER A 173 11.38 16.70 -18.11
C SER A 173 12.61 15.90 -18.51
N PRO A 174 12.49 14.91 -19.42
CA PRO A 174 13.65 14.20 -19.96
C PRO A 174 14.50 15.08 -20.89
N THR A 175 14.04 16.29 -21.24
CA THR A 175 14.73 17.29 -22.08
C THR A 175 14.87 18.62 -21.36
#